data_AF-A0A1Q3CDM3-F1
#
_entry.id   AF-A0A1Q3CDM3-F1
#
_cell.length_a   1.000
_cell.length_b   1.000
_cell.length_c   1.000
_cell.angle_alpha   90.00
_cell.angle_beta   90.00
_cell.angle_gamma   90.00
#
_symmetry.space_group_name_H-M   'P 1'
#
loop_
_entity.id
_entity.type
_entity.pdbx_description
1 polymer ?
#
loop_
_entity_poly.entity_id
_entity_poly.type
_entity_poly.pdbx_seq_one_letter_code
_entity_poly.pdbx_strand_id
1 'polypeptide(L)'
;MKAQRKKRVEDEEFAREHILNTLSDRLYDLYTSVKSPRELWEALEFKYKAEDEGSNKYLISKYLDFKMVDTKPIIKQVHELQVTVNKLRILKIVLFETFEVGAIIAKLPPSWKYFAKKVDAEV
;
A
#
# COMPACT_ATOMS: atom_id res chain seq x y z
N MET A 1 -20.52 -4.12 -41.18
CA MET A 1 -21.00 -2.98 -40.37
C MET A 1 -22.03 -3.37 -39.30
N LYS A 2 -23.24 -3.86 -39.62
CA LYS A 2 -24.27 -4.21 -38.60
C LYS A 2 -23.85 -5.37 -37.65
N ALA A 3 -23.31 -6.47 -38.21
CA ALA A 3 -22.88 -7.62 -37.40
C ALA A 3 -21.72 -7.28 -36.43
N GLN A 4 -20.79 -6.43 -36.87
CA GLN A 4 -19.66 -6.00 -36.05
C GLN A 4 -20.08 -5.09 -34.88
N ARG A 5 -21.08 -4.22 -35.09
CA ARG A 5 -21.66 -3.41 -34.02
C ARG A 5 -22.41 -4.27 -33.00
N LYS A 6 -23.16 -5.28 -33.47
CA LYS A 6 -23.89 -6.21 -32.59
C LYS A 6 -22.93 -6.98 -31.68
N LYS A 7 -21.89 -7.57 -32.27
CA LYS A 7 -20.85 -8.30 -31.53
C LYS A 7 -20.19 -7.42 -30.46
N ARG A 8 -19.89 -6.16 -30.78
CA ARG A 8 -19.27 -5.23 -29.83
C ARG A 8 -20.17 -4.96 -28.61
N VAL A 9 -21.47 -4.82 -28.81
CA VAL A 9 -22.42 -4.60 -27.69
C VAL A 9 -22.50 -5.85 -26.81
N GLU A 10 -22.57 -7.03 -27.42
CA GLU A 10 -22.57 -8.32 -26.70
C GLU A 10 -21.27 -8.50 -25.87
N ASP A 11 -20.11 -8.18 -26.45
CA ASP A 11 -18.82 -8.23 -25.77
C ASP A 11 -18.75 -7.22 -24.60
N GLU A 12 -19.31 -6.02 -24.76
CA GLU A 12 -19.35 -4.98 -23.71
C GLU A 12 -20.29 -5.38 -22.55
N GLU A 13 -21.45 -5.97 -22.83
CA GLU A 13 -22.36 -6.50 -21.81
C GLU A 13 -21.73 -7.68 -21.06
N PHE A 14 -21.13 -8.63 -21.77
CA PHE A 14 -20.46 -9.78 -21.18
C PHE A 14 -19.30 -9.37 -20.26
N ALA A 15 -18.48 -8.41 -20.69
CA ALA A 15 -17.39 -7.88 -19.86
C ALA A 15 -17.91 -7.26 -18.57
N ARG A 16 -19.01 -6.50 -18.65
CA ARG A 16 -19.63 -5.86 -17.47
C ARG A 16 -20.14 -6.90 -16.49
N GLU A 17 -20.89 -7.88 -16.98
CA GLU A 17 -21.43 -8.96 -16.13
C GLU A 17 -20.31 -9.75 -15.47
N HIS A 18 -19.24 -10.04 -16.21
CA HIS A 18 -18.09 -10.73 -15.66
C HIS A 18 -17.43 -9.94 -14.52
N ILE A 19 -17.21 -8.63 -14.71
CA ILE A 19 -16.65 -7.77 -13.65
C ILE A 19 -17.58 -7.77 -12.42
N LEU A 20 -18.88 -7.53 -12.60
CA LEU A 20 -19.84 -7.49 -11.50
C LEU A 20 -19.87 -8.80 -10.70
N ASN A 21 -19.86 -9.94 -11.38
CA ASN A 21 -19.90 -11.26 -10.74
C ASN A 21 -18.65 -11.59 -9.90
N THR A 22 -17.54 -10.87 -10.09
CA THR A 22 -16.35 -11.01 -9.24
C THR A 22 -16.37 -10.16 -7.98
N LEU A 23 -17.33 -9.23 -7.87
CA LEU A 23 -17.45 -8.33 -6.73
C LEU A 23 -18.16 -9.03 -5.56
N SER A 24 -17.89 -8.55 -4.34
CA SER A 24 -18.70 -8.94 -3.18
C SER A 24 -20.11 -8.34 -3.29
N ASP A 25 -21.09 -8.95 -2.62
CA ASP A 25 -22.50 -8.52 -2.67
C ASP A 25 -22.68 -7.00 -2.48
N ARG A 26 -21.97 -6.44 -1.49
CA ARG A 26 -22.01 -4.99 -1.22
C ARG A 26 -21.50 -4.13 -2.39
N LEU A 27 -20.45 -4.58 -3.07
CA LEU A 27 -19.88 -3.87 -4.21
C LEU A 27 -20.73 -4.08 -5.46
N TYR A 28 -21.29 -5.27 -5.65
CA TYR A 28 -22.26 -5.56 -6.70
C TYR A 28 -23.43 -4.59 -6.65
N ASP A 29 -24.08 -4.47 -5.49
CA ASP A 29 -25.24 -3.56 -5.31
C ASP A 29 -24.89 -2.09 -5.58
N LEU A 30 -23.68 -1.68 -5.18
CA LEU A 30 -23.21 -0.30 -5.38
C LEU A 30 -22.96 0.02 -6.85
N TYR A 31 -22.45 -0.94 -7.62
CA TYR A 31 -21.96 -0.72 -8.98
C TYR A 31 -22.88 -1.29 -10.08
N THR A 32 -23.95 -2.01 -9.73
CA THR A 32 -24.89 -2.61 -10.69
C THR A 32 -25.53 -1.57 -11.64
N SER A 33 -25.67 -0.32 -11.21
CA SER A 33 -26.23 0.76 -12.03
C SER A 33 -25.29 1.27 -13.13
N VAL A 34 -23.98 0.96 -13.06
CA VAL A 34 -22.98 1.39 -14.05
C VAL A 34 -23.08 0.50 -15.28
N LYS A 35 -23.40 1.08 -16.44
CA LYS A 35 -23.70 0.33 -17.67
C LYS A 35 -22.46 0.05 -18.52
N SER A 36 -21.44 0.89 -18.43
CA SER A 36 -20.22 0.72 -19.21
C SER A 36 -19.24 -0.14 -18.41
N PRO A 37 -18.74 -1.28 -18.96
CA PRO A 37 -17.69 -2.06 -18.30
C PRO A 37 -16.42 -1.24 -18.07
N ARG A 38 -16.16 -0.26 -18.94
CA ARG A 38 -15.02 0.65 -18.81
C ARG A 38 -15.20 1.62 -17.64
N GLU A 39 -16.36 2.27 -17.53
CA GLU A 39 -16.63 3.17 -16.40
C GLU A 39 -16.66 2.40 -15.07
N LEU A 40 -17.18 1.16 -15.09
CA LEU A 40 -17.15 0.26 -13.95
C LEU A 40 -15.70 -0.04 -13.53
N TRP A 41 -14.85 -0.42 -14.49
CA TRP A 41 -13.44 -0.67 -14.23
C TRP A 41 -12.71 0.59 -13.72
N GLU A 42 -12.89 1.74 -14.36
CA GLU A 42 -12.28 3.02 -13.95
C GLU A 42 -12.75 3.45 -12.55
N ALA A 43 -14.01 3.22 -12.17
CA ALA A 43 -14.51 3.55 -10.85
C ALA A 43 -13.97 2.63 -9.74
N LEU A 44 -13.84 1.33 -10.04
CA LEU A 44 -13.17 0.37 -9.15
C LEU A 44 -11.69 0.75 -9.00
N GLU A 45 -11.03 0.99 -10.12
CA GLU A 45 -9.63 1.39 -10.17
C GLU A 45 -9.38 2.68 -9.38
N PHE A 46 -10.22 3.71 -9.55
CA PHE A 46 -10.12 4.96 -8.79
C PHE A 46 -10.27 4.74 -7.28
N LYS A 47 -11.30 3.98 -6.87
CA LYS A 47 -11.57 3.72 -5.44
C LYS A 47 -10.41 2.99 -4.76
N TYR A 48 -9.91 1.94 -5.41
CA TYR A 48 -8.88 1.07 -4.82
C TYR A 48 -7.47 1.60 -5.03
N LYS A 49 -7.16 2.33 -6.11
CA LYS A 49 -5.87 3.03 -6.24
C LYS A 49 -5.73 4.18 -5.26
N ALA A 50 -6.79 4.97 -5.03
CA ALA A 50 -6.73 6.06 -4.06
C ALA A 50 -6.59 5.54 -2.62
N GLU A 51 -7.24 4.41 -2.29
CA GLU A 51 -7.07 3.73 -1.01
C GLU A 51 -5.65 3.17 -0.84
N ASP A 52 -5.07 2.61 -1.91
CA ASP A 52 -3.69 2.12 -1.94
C ASP A 52 -2.69 3.28 -1.77
N GLU A 53 -2.83 4.37 -2.54
CA GLU A 53 -1.99 5.59 -2.41
C GLU A 53 -2.11 6.25 -1.02
N GLY A 54 -3.32 6.33 -0.46
CA GLY A 54 -3.54 6.87 0.88
C GLY A 54 -2.92 6.00 1.98
N SER A 55 -3.07 4.67 1.85
CA SER A 55 -2.47 3.69 2.77
C SER A 55 -0.94 3.67 2.66
N ASN A 56 -0.42 3.80 1.44
CA ASN A 56 1.02 3.93 1.16
C ASN A 56 1.60 5.15 1.85
N LYS A 57 0.99 6.33 1.66
CA LYS A 57 1.44 7.58 2.29
C LYS A 57 1.39 7.50 3.82
N TYR A 58 0.33 6.92 4.38
CA TYR A 58 0.22 6.74 5.83
C TYR A 58 1.33 5.86 6.39
N LEU A 59 1.63 4.71 5.74
CA LEU A 59 2.68 3.80 6.19
C LEU A 59 4.08 4.43 6.06
N ILE A 60 4.33 5.18 4.99
CA ILE A 60 5.59 5.94 4.82
C ILE A 60 5.74 6.96 5.95
N SER A 61 4.70 7.76 6.22
CA SER A 61 4.74 8.74 7.33
C SER A 61 4.99 8.05 8.66
N LYS A 62 4.26 6.96 8.96
CA LYS A 62 4.43 6.19 10.18
C LYS A 62 5.86 5.66 10.34
N TYR A 63 6.48 5.18 9.26
CA TYR A 63 7.87 4.73 9.27
C TYR A 63 8.83 5.89 9.55
N LEU A 64 8.67 7.03 8.88
CA LEU A 64 9.52 8.21 9.06
C LEU A 64 9.40 8.78 10.49
N ASP A 65 8.18 8.89 11.00
CA ASP A 65 7.86 9.47 12.31
C ASP A 65 8.18 8.53 13.48
N PHE A 66 8.38 7.24 13.22
CA PHE A 66 8.75 6.28 14.25
C PHE A 66 10.04 6.71 14.94
N LYS A 67 10.05 6.73 16.27
CA LYS A 67 11.20 6.98 17.13
C LYS A 67 11.17 6.02 18.30
N MET A 68 12.31 5.43 18.64
CA MET A 68 12.42 4.60 19.82
C MET A 68 12.56 5.47 21.07
N VAL A 69 12.01 4.99 22.17
CA VAL A 69 12.07 5.64 23.49
C VAL A 69 12.70 4.72 24.52
N ASP A 70 13.41 5.31 25.49
CA ASP A 70 14.09 4.57 26.57
C ASP A 70 13.11 3.83 27.50
N THR A 71 11.85 4.28 27.57
CA THR A 71 10.83 3.75 28.48
C THR A 71 10.21 2.42 28.02
N LYS A 72 10.56 1.93 26.82
CA LYS A 72 10.02 0.68 26.25
C LYS A 72 11.16 -0.28 25.90
N PRO A 73 10.96 -1.61 26.03
CA PRO A 73 11.96 -2.59 25.60
C PRO A 73 12.31 -2.42 24.12
N ILE A 74 13.60 -2.31 23.81
CA ILE A 74 14.08 -2.06 22.44
C ILE A 74 13.60 -3.15 21.46
N ILE A 75 13.57 -4.42 21.88
CA ILE A 75 13.11 -5.54 21.06
C ILE A 75 11.65 -5.38 20.62
N LYS A 76 10.77 -4.87 21.49
CA LYS A 76 9.37 -4.62 21.11
C LYS A 76 9.28 -3.53 20.04
N GLN A 77 10.07 -2.47 20.20
CA GLN A 77 10.10 -1.35 19.27
C GLN A 77 10.71 -1.74 17.92
N VAL A 78 11.77 -2.58 17.91
CA VAL A 78 12.35 -3.15 16.69
C VAL A 78 11.33 -4.01 15.95
N HIS A 79 10.57 -4.85 16.67
CA HIS A 79 9.52 -5.66 16.06
C HIS A 79 8.41 -4.80 15.42
N GLU A 80 7.97 -3.73 16.11
CA GLU A 80 7.00 -2.76 15.54
C GLU A 80 7.52 -2.11 14.25
N LEU A 81 8.81 -1.76 14.21
CA LEU A 81 9.45 -1.20 13.03
C LEU A 81 9.53 -2.23 11.88
N GLN A 82 9.94 -3.46 12.17
CA GLN A 82 9.99 -4.57 11.19
C GLN A 82 8.62 -4.87 10.58
N VAL A 83 7.55 -4.88 11.40
CA VAL A 83 6.17 -5.02 10.89
C VAL A 83 5.83 -3.90 9.91
N THR A 84 6.26 -2.67 10.19
CA THR A 84 6.01 -1.52 9.31
C THR A 84 6.80 -1.64 8.00
N VAL A 85 8.09 -2.00 8.07
CA VAL A 85 8.94 -2.26 6.90
C VAL A 85 8.38 -3.38 6.02
N ASN A 86 7.91 -4.48 6.62
CA ASN A 86 7.32 -5.59 5.88
C ASN A 86 6.05 -5.17 5.12
N LYS A 87 5.20 -4.32 5.72
CA LYS A 87 4.04 -3.75 5.04
C LYS A 87 4.44 -2.90 3.83
N LEU A 88 5.46 -2.04 3.97
CA LEU A 88 6.00 -1.24 2.87
C LEU A 88 6.52 -2.13 1.72
N ARG A 89 7.21 -3.23 2.04
CA ARG A 89 7.70 -4.19 1.04
C ARG A 89 6.57 -4.92 0.31
N ILE A 90 5.50 -5.31 1.00
CA ILE A 90 4.30 -5.90 0.37
C ILE A 90 3.67 -4.93 -0.63
N LEU A 91 3.67 -3.63 -0.30
CA LEU A 91 3.21 -2.54 -1.17
C LEU A 91 4.22 -2.15 -2.25
N LYS A 92 5.28 -2.95 -2.43
CA LYS A 92 6.35 -2.75 -3.42
C LYS A 92 7.08 -1.40 -3.29
N ILE A 93 7.04 -0.79 -2.10
CA ILE A 93 7.85 0.39 -1.79
C ILE A 93 9.28 -0.08 -1.52
N VAL A 94 10.18 0.27 -2.42
CA VAL A 94 11.60 -0.11 -2.32
C VAL A 94 12.29 0.76 -1.29
N LEU A 95 12.84 0.12 -0.26
CA LEU A 95 13.72 0.74 0.72
C LEU A 95 15.14 0.26 0.45
N PHE A 96 16.05 1.19 0.17
CA PHE A 96 17.47 0.86 0.01
C PHE A 96 18.07 0.45 1.36
N GLU A 97 18.92 -0.57 1.37
CA GLU A 97 19.55 -1.08 2.59
C GLU A 97 20.29 0.01 3.38
N THR A 98 21.03 0.88 2.69
CA THR A 98 21.72 2.03 3.28
C THR A 98 20.76 3.02 3.94
N PHE A 99 19.59 3.24 3.33
CA PHE A 99 18.54 4.08 3.90
C PHE A 99 17.88 3.42 5.12
N GLU A 100 17.64 2.11 5.09
CA GLU A 100 17.09 1.38 6.24
C GLU A 100 18.06 1.45 7.44
N VAL A 101 19.35 1.20 7.22
CA VAL A 101 20.38 1.28 8.27
C VAL A 101 20.43 2.67 8.87
N GLY A 102 20.57 3.72 8.04
CA GLY A 102 20.60 5.11 8.52
C GLY A 102 19.32 5.52 9.25
N ALA A 103 18.16 5.08 8.75
CA ALA A 103 16.88 5.33 9.40
C ALA A 103 16.78 4.61 10.75
N ILE A 104 17.25 3.37 10.88
CA ILE A 104 17.27 2.64 12.16
C ILE A 104 18.16 3.37 13.17
N ILE A 105 19.36 3.79 12.76
CA ILE A 105 20.30 4.52 13.62
C ILE A 105 19.67 5.83 14.11
N ALA A 106 19.07 6.61 13.21
CA ALA A 106 18.38 7.86 13.55
C ALA A 106 17.18 7.67 14.48
N LYS A 107 16.62 6.47 14.55
CA LYS A 107 15.47 6.10 15.38
C LYS A 107 15.86 5.59 16.76
N LEU A 108 17.13 5.28 17.00
CA LEU A 108 17.59 4.77 18.29
C LEU A 108 17.27 5.73 19.44
N PRO A 109 16.97 5.20 20.63
CA PRO A 109 16.62 6.05 21.76
C PRO A 109 17.88 6.75 22.31
N PRO A 110 17.73 7.86 23.07
CA PRO A 110 18.85 8.64 23.56
C PRO A 110 19.93 7.85 24.30
N SER A 111 19.56 6.81 25.07
CA SER A 111 20.55 5.98 25.78
C SER A 111 21.45 5.15 24.87
N TRP A 112 21.12 5.02 23.58
CA TRP A 112 21.89 4.27 22.57
C TRP A 112 22.72 5.16 21.65
N LYS A 113 22.80 6.48 21.91
CA LYS A 113 23.59 7.43 21.10
C LYS A 113 25.06 7.06 20.96
N TYR A 114 25.66 6.41 21.97
CA TYR A 114 27.04 5.93 21.88
C TYR A 114 27.20 4.84 20.81
N PHE A 115 26.25 3.90 20.74
CA PHE A 115 26.22 2.86 19.71
C PHE A 115 25.97 3.45 18.31
N ALA A 116 25.03 4.39 18.20
CA ALA A 116 24.75 5.08 16.95
C ALA A 116 26.02 5.69 16.33
N LYS A 117 26.80 6.43 17.13
CA LYS A 117 28.07 7.05 16.69
C LYS A 117 29.12 6.05 16.23
N LYS A 118 29.14 4.85 16.81
CA LYS A 118 30.07 3.81 16.40
C LYS A 118 29.67 3.24 15.04
N VAL A 119 28.39 2.96 14.85
CA VAL A 119 27.88 2.39 13.59
C VAL A 119 27.95 3.40 12.45
N ASP A 120 27.62 4.68 12.69
CA ASP A 120 27.75 5.74 11.67
C ASP A 120 29.19 5.95 11.18
N ALA A 121 30.20 5.53 11.96
CA ALA A 121 31.61 5.60 11.55
C ALA A 121 32.07 4.39 10.72
N GLU A 122 31.25 3.33 10.66
CA GLU A 122 31.54 2.06 10.01
C GLU A 122 30.72 1.82 8.73
N VAL A 123 29.74 2.69 8.43
CA VAL A 123 28.84 2.67 7.25
C VAL A 123 29.19 3.81 6.30
#